data_AF-A0A2H0IBM8-F1
#
_entry.id   AF-A0A2H0IBM8-F1
#
_cell.length_a   1.000
_cell.length_b   1.000
_cell.length_c   1.000
_cell.angle_alpha   90.00
_cell.angle_beta   90.00
_cell.angle_gamma   90.00
#
_symmetry.space_group_name_H-M   'P 1'
#
loop_
_entity.id
_entity.type
_entity.pdbx_description
1 polymer ?
#
loop_
_entity_poly.entity_id
_entity_poly.type
_entity_poly.pdbx_seq_one_letter_code
_entity_poly.pdbx_strand_id
1 'polypeptide(L)'
;MRRLVQKIDSSEKPMYKASFRCKGLTSGFDNKKALLLKKKALLFVSVGQRYHEGDKFRATVELINRYDFEVCDIVLADTLQRYNHIGRLGEEAAFAYSLEQGSAWLDRNHKAIVSLDSLGEIRRWDYFLRHPDYLALRRDVESAYKKDASYREAIHANVSSYMSRLIENNLVSTQDELFYHGVSYLIEECPIVMPLWASLGYDFIIYPKPVTPAMDKTRDLFVKDVYPAKCRWLHLRFKKTC
;
A
#
# COMPACT_ATOMS: atom_id res chain seq x y z
N MET A 1 -32.82 -4.03 -2.53
CA MET A 1 -32.56 -4.19 -3.98
C MET A 1 -31.16 -4.77 -4.18
N ARG A 2 -31.03 -6.08 -4.39
CA ARG A 2 -29.77 -6.73 -4.77
C ARG A 2 -29.57 -6.50 -6.28
N ARG A 3 -28.59 -5.68 -6.67
CA ARG A 3 -28.18 -5.61 -8.08
C ARG A 3 -27.39 -6.88 -8.39
N LEU A 4 -27.91 -7.69 -9.31
CA LEU A 4 -27.12 -8.73 -9.99
C LEU A 4 -25.96 -8.02 -10.70
N VAL A 5 -24.75 -8.17 -10.18
CA VAL A 5 -23.53 -7.93 -10.95
C VAL A 5 -23.37 -9.17 -11.82
N GLN A 6 -23.60 -9.03 -13.14
CA GLN A 6 -23.21 -10.06 -14.09
C GLN A 6 -21.71 -10.32 -13.93
N LYS A 7 -21.34 -11.54 -13.55
CA LYS A 7 -19.95 -12.00 -13.64
C LYS A 7 -19.57 -11.96 -15.11
N ILE A 8 -18.74 -10.98 -15.47
CA ILE A 8 -18.10 -10.94 -16.78
C ILE A 8 -17.12 -12.11 -16.81
N ASP A 9 -17.38 -13.07 -17.68
CA ASP A 9 -16.48 -14.18 -17.95
C ASP A 9 -15.21 -13.62 -18.62
N SER A 10 -14.13 -13.49 -17.85
CA SER A 10 -12.81 -13.19 -18.38
C SER A 10 -12.13 -14.51 -18.73
N SER A 11 -12.42 -15.03 -19.92
CA SER A 11 -11.86 -16.27 -20.45
C SER A 11 -10.33 -16.24 -20.67
N GLU A 12 -9.69 -15.07 -20.55
CA GLU A 12 -8.23 -14.93 -20.59
C GLU A 12 -7.59 -15.14 -19.20
N LYS A 13 -6.88 -16.26 -19.03
CA LYS A 13 -6.00 -16.48 -17.89
C LYS A 13 -4.93 -15.37 -17.84
N PRO A 14 -4.64 -14.78 -16.67
CA PRO A 14 -3.61 -13.76 -16.57
C PRO A 14 -2.24 -14.34 -16.90
N MET A 15 -1.40 -13.54 -17.58
CA MET A 15 -0.02 -13.89 -17.91
C MET A 15 0.87 -14.13 -16.66
N TYR A 16 0.37 -13.80 -15.46
CA TYR A 16 1.07 -13.99 -14.21
C TYR A 16 0.25 -14.82 -13.22
N LYS A 17 0.96 -15.62 -12.42
CA LYS A 17 0.45 -16.17 -11.15
C LYS A 17 1.10 -15.43 -9.99
N ALA A 18 0.30 -14.97 -9.04
CA ALA A 18 0.76 -14.40 -7.78
C ALA A 18 0.75 -15.44 -6.64
N SER A 19 1.58 -15.23 -5.63
CA SER A 19 1.56 -16.01 -4.39
C SER A 19 2.01 -15.17 -3.19
N PHE A 20 1.40 -15.40 -2.02
CA PHE A 20 1.77 -14.71 -0.79
C PHE A 20 3.13 -15.18 -0.23
N ARG A 21 3.85 -14.22 0.33
CA ARG A 21 5.07 -14.38 1.10
C ARG A 21 4.95 -13.49 2.35
N CYS A 22 5.40 -14.00 3.48
CA CYS A 22 5.36 -13.28 4.75
C CYS A 22 6.44 -13.86 5.66
N LYS A 23 7.10 -13.01 6.47
CA LYS A 23 8.00 -13.48 7.51
C LYS A 23 7.19 -14.28 8.55
N GLY A 24 7.66 -15.48 8.91
CA GLY A 24 7.02 -16.34 9.91
C GLY A 24 5.83 -17.19 9.43
N LEU A 25 5.51 -17.19 8.13
CA LEU A 25 4.56 -18.14 7.54
C LEU A 25 5.33 -19.34 7.00
N THR A 26 5.35 -20.46 7.74
CA THR A 26 5.97 -21.72 7.33
C THR A 26 5.35 -22.26 6.04
N SER A 27 6.14 -23.03 5.28
CA SER A 27 5.81 -23.52 3.95
C SER A 27 4.75 -24.63 3.97
N GLY A 28 3.50 -24.29 3.66
CA GLY A 28 2.43 -25.24 3.32
C GLY A 28 1.13 -24.51 2.98
N PHE A 29 0.49 -24.82 1.85
CA PHE A 29 -0.69 -24.09 1.34
C PHE A 29 -1.86 -24.09 2.34
N ASP A 30 -2.17 -25.25 2.94
CA ASP A 30 -3.30 -25.40 3.88
C ASP A 30 -3.10 -24.59 5.16
N ASN A 31 -1.87 -24.54 5.67
CA ASN A 31 -1.53 -23.74 6.85
C ASN A 31 -1.67 -22.22 6.55
N LYS A 32 -1.33 -21.79 5.33
CA LYS A 32 -1.56 -20.40 4.91
C LYS A 32 -3.04 -20.08 4.76
N LYS A 33 -3.82 -21.00 4.17
CA LYS A 33 -5.25 -20.78 3.98
C LYS A 33 -5.96 -20.64 5.32
N ALA A 34 -5.70 -21.54 6.28
CA ALA A 34 -6.27 -21.45 7.62
C ALA A 34 -5.91 -20.14 8.33
N LEU A 35 -4.68 -19.63 8.15
CA LEU A 35 -4.26 -18.37 8.78
C LEU A 35 -4.97 -17.13 8.21
N LEU A 36 -5.26 -17.13 6.91
CA LEU A 36 -5.82 -15.99 6.18
C LEU A 36 -7.35 -16.03 6.09
N LEU A 37 -7.95 -17.20 6.33
CA LEU A 37 -9.39 -17.42 6.29
C LEU A 37 -10.12 -16.46 7.23
N LYS A 38 -11.15 -15.79 6.70
CA LYS A 38 -12.01 -14.86 7.46
C LYS A 38 -11.25 -13.74 8.16
N LYS A 39 -10.16 -13.27 7.56
CA LYS A 39 -9.40 -12.12 8.05
C LYS A 39 -9.80 -10.84 7.33
N LYS A 40 -9.65 -9.71 8.02
CA LYS A 40 -9.79 -8.37 7.45
C LYS A 40 -8.45 -7.95 6.86
N ALA A 41 -8.41 -7.71 5.55
CA ALA A 41 -7.21 -7.27 4.85
C ALA A 41 -7.46 -5.95 4.12
N LEU A 42 -6.36 -5.30 3.74
CA LEU A 42 -6.38 -4.25 2.75
C LEU A 42 -5.36 -4.56 1.65
N LEU A 43 -5.71 -4.22 0.42
CA LEU A 43 -4.83 -4.17 -0.74
C LEU A 43 -4.31 -2.75 -0.87
N PHE A 44 -3.05 -2.55 -0.50
CA PHE A 44 -2.40 -1.25 -0.57
C PHE A 44 -1.92 -0.99 -2.00
N VAL A 45 -2.41 0.09 -2.62
CA VAL A 45 -2.12 0.45 -4.01
C VAL A 45 -1.32 1.75 -4.05
N SER A 46 -0.03 1.65 -4.39
CA SER A 46 0.79 2.81 -4.75
C SER A 46 0.57 3.13 -6.23
N VAL A 47 -0.22 4.16 -6.52
CA VAL A 47 -0.59 4.54 -7.89
C VAL A 47 0.65 4.87 -8.72
N GLY A 48 0.66 4.45 -9.98
CA GLY A 48 1.80 4.61 -10.90
C GLY A 48 2.80 3.44 -10.90
N GLN A 49 2.67 2.48 -9.98
CA GLN A 49 3.53 1.31 -9.95
C GLN A 49 3.03 0.19 -10.88
N ARG A 50 3.90 -0.31 -11.77
CA ARG A 50 3.57 -1.35 -12.78
C ARG A 50 3.01 -2.66 -12.21
N TYR A 51 3.22 -2.95 -10.93
CA TYR A 51 2.70 -4.16 -10.29
C TYR A 51 1.25 -4.03 -9.79
N HIS A 52 0.70 -2.82 -9.80
CA HIS A 52 -0.72 -2.55 -9.56
C HIS A 52 -1.48 -2.32 -10.87
N GLU A 53 -0.93 -2.75 -12.00
CA GLU A 53 -1.54 -2.56 -13.31
C GLU A 53 -1.68 -3.90 -14.04
N GLY A 54 -2.67 -3.96 -14.93
CA GLY A 54 -2.85 -5.04 -15.90
C GLY A 54 -2.80 -6.43 -15.28
N ASP A 55 -2.06 -7.34 -15.93
CA ASP A 55 -2.04 -8.76 -15.59
C ASP A 55 -1.51 -9.06 -14.18
N LYS A 56 -0.64 -8.21 -13.63
CA LYS A 56 -0.16 -8.37 -12.25
C LYS A 56 -1.24 -8.01 -11.24
N PHE A 57 -2.00 -6.95 -11.50
CA PHE A 57 -3.13 -6.61 -10.65
C PHE A 57 -4.23 -7.69 -10.72
N ARG A 58 -4.57 -8.17 -11.93
CA ARG A 58 -5.50 -9.30 -12.10
C ARG A 58 -5.05 -10.55 -11.33
N ALA A 59 -3.78 -10.93 -11.47
CA ALA A 59 -3.21 -12.05 -10.73
C ALA A 59 -3.23 -11.86 -9.20
N THR A 60 -3.18 -10.61 -8.74
CA THR A 60 -3.30 -10.26 -7.31
C THR A 60 -4.74 -10.47 -6.83
N VAL A 61 -5.73 -9.99 -7.58
CA VAL A 61 -7.15 -10.19 -7.26
C VAL A 61 -7.51 -11.68 -7.22
N GLU A 62 -7.08 -12.45 -8.23
CA GLU A 62 -7.28 -13.91 -8.25
C GLU A 62 -6.61 -14.63 -7.08
N LEU A 63 -5.44 -14.15 -6.65
CA LEU A 63 -4.81 -14.67 -5.45
C LEU A 63 -5.65 -14.39 -4.22
N ILE A 64 -6.17 -13.17 -4.05
CA ILE A 64 -6.98 -12.80 -2.88
C ILE A 64 -8.26 -13.66 -2.82
N ASN A 65 -8.96 -13.86 -3.95
CA ASN A 65 -10.15 -14.71 -4.01
C ASN A 65 -9.89 -16.16 -3.58
N ARG A 66 -8.66 -16.69 -3.76
CA ARG A 66 -8.33 -18.07 -3.34
C ARG A 66 -8.17 -18.26 -1.83
N TYR A 67 -8.01 -17.19 -1.06
CA TYR A 67 -7.71 -17.24 0.37
C TYR A 67 -8.88 -16.88 1.28
N ASP A 68 -10.08 -16.66 0.71
CA ASP A 68 -11.33 -16.52 1.47
C ASP A 68 -11.24 -15.49 2.62
N PHE A 69 -10.65 -14.32 2.35
CA PHE A 69 -10.68 -13.18 3.28
C PHE A 69 -12.13 -12.81 3.61
N GLU A 70 -12.38 -12.35 4.84
CA GLU A 70 -13.72 -11.86 5.22
C GLU A 70 -14.05 -10.59 4.46
N VAL A 71 -13.09 -9.66 4.44
CA VAL A 71 -13.18 -8.40 3.71
C VAL A 71 -11.78 -7.99 3.27
N CYS A 72 -11.69 -7.45 2.05
CA CYS A 72 -10.50 -6.86 1.49
C CYS A 72 -10.86 -5.45 0.98
N ASP A 73 -10.43 -4.44 1.73
CA ASP A 73 -10.53 -3.06 1.27
C ASP A 73 -9.44 -2.77 0.24
N ILE A 74 -9.69 -1.89 -0.72
CA ILE A 74 -8.65 -1.38 -1.63
C ILE A 74 -8.30 0.04 -1.17
N VAL A 75 -7.03 0.26 -0.83
CA VAL A 75 -6.54 1.58 -0.42
C VAL A 75 -5.67 2.17 -1.52
N LEU A 76 -6.13 3.26 -2.12
CA LEU A 76 -5.39 4.02 -3.12
C LEU A 76 -4.52 5.07 -2.45
N ALA A 77 -3.21 4.87 -2.47
CA ALA A 77 -2.20 5.83 -2.03
C ALA A 77 -1.93 6.87 -3.13
N ASP A 78 -2.98 7.48 -3.65
CA ASP A 78 -2.96 8.39 -4.79
C ASP A 78 -2.37 9.76 -4.44
N THR A 79 -3.05 10.58 -3.65
CA THR A 79 -2.58 11.92 -3.27
C THR A 79 -1.29 11.85 -2.46
N LEU A 80 -0.97 10.72 -1.84
CA LEU A 80 0.35 10.45 -1.27
C LEU A 80 1.48 10.59 -2.31
N GLN A 81 1.25 10.19 -3.56
CA GLN A 81 2.25 10.29 -4.63
C GLN A 81 2.59 11.74 -4.99
N ARG A 82 1.85 12.75 -4.50
CA ARG A 82 2.12 14.17 -4.79
C ARG A 82 3.56 14.54 -4.46
N TYR A 83 4.12 14.03 -3.36
CA TYR A 83 5.50 14.29 -2.96
C TYR A 83 6.54 13.92 -4.03
N ASN A 84 6.24 12.92 -4.87
CA ASN A 84 7.12 12.51 -5.97
C ASN A 84 7.06 13.46 -7.19
N HIS A 85 6.12 14.40 -7.18
CA HIS A 85 5.84 15.32 -8.29
C HIS A 85 5.96 16.80 -7.91
N ILE A 86 6.09 17.13 -6.60
CA ILE A 86 6.22 18.53 -6.13
C ILE A 86 7.39 19.22 -6.83
N GLY A 87 8.53 18.56 -6.93
CA GLY A 87 9.72 19.16 -7.53
C GLY A 87 9.49 19.64 -8.97
N ARG A 88 8.76 18.86 -9.77
CA ARG A 88 8.44 19.17 -11.17
C ARG A 88 7.24 20.09 -11.35
N LEU A 89 6.18 19.90 -10.57
CA LEU A 89 4.86 20.50 -10.82
C LEU A 89 4.50 21.63 -9.84
N GLY A 90 5.18 21.72 -8.70
CA GLY A 90 4.71 22.49 -7.55
C GLY A 90 3.64 21.74 -6.75
N GLU A 91 3.36 22.21 -5.54
CA GLU A 91 2.55 21.47 -4.55
C GLU A 91 1.09 21.27 -4.98
N GLU A 92 0.41 22.35 -5.38
CA GLU A 92 -1.01 22.31 -5.77
C GLU A 92 -1.23 21.45 -7.02
N ALA A 93 -0.42 21.66 -8.07
CA ALA A 93 -0.52 20.88 -9.29
C ALA A 93 -0.10 19.42 -9.07
N ALA A 94 0.87 19.13 -8.20
CA ALA A 94 1.23 17.75 -7.84
C ALA A 94 0.09 17.03 -7.11
N PHE A 95 -0.65 17.72 -6.23
CA PHE A 95 -1.84 17.18 -5.59
C PHE A 95 -2.93 16.87 -6.62
N ALA A 96 -3.29 17.84 -7.46
CA ALA A 96 -4.32 17.69 -8.50
C ALA A 96 -3.98 16.55 -9.46
N TYR A 97 -2.72 16.51 -9.94
CA TYR A 97 -2.21 15.44 -10.79
C TYR A 97 -2.34 14.07 -10.13
N SER A 98 -1.92 13.95 -8.86
CA SER A 98 -1.93 12.65 -8.16
C SER A 98 -3.37 12.15 -7.89
N LEU A 99 -4.29 13.08 -7.60
CA LEU A 99 -5.71 12.78 -7.49
C LEU A 99 -6.28 12.28 -8.83
N GLU A 100 -5.95 12.93 -9.94
CA GLU A 100 -6.36 12.49 -11.28
C GLU A 100 -5.80 11.11 -11.62
N GLN A 101 -4.52 10.84 -11.32
CA GLN A 101 -3.91 9.53 -11.55
C GLN A 101 -4.61 8.42 -10.76
N GLY A 102 -5.06 8.70 -9.53
CA GLY A 102 -5.86 7.76 -8.74
C GLY A 102 -7.21 7.45 -9.40
N SER A 103 -7.91 8.47 -9.90
CA SER A 103 -9.17 8.28 -10.63
C SER A 103 -8.95 7.46 -11.91
N ALA A 104 -7.94 7.81 -12.70
CA ALA A 104 -7.62 7.08 -13.91
C ALA A 104 -7.18 5.62 -13.64
N TRP A 105 -6.54 5.35 -12.49
CA TRP A 105 -6.22 3.99 -12.08
C TRP A 105 -7.47 3.14 -11.82
N LEU A 106 -8.49 3.71 -11.17
CA LEU A 106 -9.78 3.04 -10.94
C LEU A 106 -10.43 2.65 -12.26
N ASP A 107 -10.47 3.57 -13.22
CA ASP A 107 -11.08 3.32 -14.53
C ASP A 107 -10.37 2.17 -15.27
N ARG A 108 -9.03 2.21 -15.33
CA ARG A 108 -8.24 1.18 -16.02
C ARG A 108 -8.34 -0.19 -15.35
N ASN A 109 -8.51 -0.24 -14.03
CA ASN A 109 -8.52 -1.49 -13.27
C ASN A 109 -9.93 -1.94 -12.84
N HIS A 110 -10.98 -1.21 -13.22
CA HIS A 110 -12.36 -1.46 -12.82
C HIS A 110 -12.79 -2.93 -12.99
N LYS A 111 -12.48 -3.53 -14.14
CA LYS A 111 -12.83 -4.94 -14.43
C LYS A 111 -12.22 -5.93 -13.43
N ALA A 112 -10.99 -5.68 -12.98
CA ALA A 112 -10.32 -6.52 -12.00
C ALA A 112 -10.80 -6.21 -10.57
N ILE A 113 -11.15 -4.95 -10.28
CA ILE A 113 -11.71 -4.57 -8.98
C ILE A 113 -13.05 -5.28 -8.75
N VAL A 114 -13.95 -5.26 -9.74
CA VAL A 114 -15.29 -5.85 -9.59
C VAL A 114 -15.30 -7.38 -9.56
N SER A 115 -14.17 -8.02 -9.87
CA SER A 115 -14.00 -9.47 -9.74
C SER A 115 -13.43 -9.91 -8.38
N LEU A 116 -13.14 -8.97 -7.47
CA LEU A 116 -12.70 -9.28 -6.11
C LEU A 116 -13.92 -9.69 -5.25
N ASP A 117 -14.02 -10.98 -4.91
CA ASP A 117 -15.18 -11.56 -4.23
C ASP A 117 -15.37 -11.02 -2.81
N SER A 118 -14.26 -10.67 -2.14
CA SER A 118 -14.22 -10.14 -0.78
C SER A 118 -14.12 -8.61 -0.74
N LEU A 119 -14.44 -7.92 -1.83
CA LEU A 119 -14.32 -6.46 -1.89
C LEU A 119 -15.16 -5.80 -0.80
N GLY A 120 -14.48 -5.09 0.11
CA GLY A 120 -15.11 -4.18 1.06
C GLY A 120 -15.25 -2.80 0.44
N GLU A 121 -14.51 -1.84 0.97
CA GLU A 121 -14.53 -0.46 0.52
C GLU A 121 -13.29 -0.10 -0.30
N ILE A 122 -13.47 0.81 -1.24
CA ILE A 122 -12.37 1.48 -1.94
C ILE A 122 -12.14 2.82 -1.23
N ARG A 123 -11.01 2.96 -0.55
CA ARG A 123 -10.65 4.17 0.21
C ARG A 123 -9.50 4.89 -0.50
N ARG A 124 -9.68 6.18 -0.77
CA ARG A 124 -8.61 7.06 -1.26
C ARG A 124 -7.76 7.57 -0.10
N TRP A 125 -6.54 8.01 -0.38
CA TRP A 125 -5.57 8.37 0.65
C TRP A 125 -6.08 9.46 1.60
N ASP A 126 -6.73 10.50 1.05
CA ASP A 126 -7.26 11.62 1.84
C ASP A 126 -8.34 11.21 2.86
N TYR A 127 -8.97 10.05 2.71
CA TYR A 127 -9.88 9.51 3.72
C TYR A 127 -9.14 9.32 5.05
N PHE A 128 -7.93 8.77 5.01
CA PHE A 128 -7.12 8.51 6.20
C PHE A 128 -6.48 9.79 6.75
N LEU A 129 -6.13 10.74 5.88
CA LEU A 129 -5.64 12.06 6.31
C LEU A 129 -6.67 12.84 7.14
N ARG A 130 -7.97 12.58 6.92
CA ARG A 130 -9.08 13.17 7.68
C ARG A 130 -9.50 12.35 8.89
N HIS A 131 -8.86 11.21 9.16
CA HIS A 131 -9.20 10.41 10.32
C HIS A 131 -8.85 11.18 11.61
N PRO A 132 -9.71 11.18 12.65
CA PRO A 132 -9.47 11.94 13.88
C PRO A 132 -8.11 11.65 14.54
N ASP A 133 -7.69 10.38 14.51
CA ASP A 133 -6.42 9.95 15.13
C ASP A 133 -5.17 10.29 14.30
N TYR A 134 -5.32 10.63 13.01
CA TYR A 134 -4.17 10.79 12.12
C TYR A 134 -3.19 11.86 12.61
N LEU A 135 -3.71 13.01 13.07
CA LEU A 135 -2.85 14.10 13.53
C LEU A 135 -2.06 13.73 14.79
N ALA A 136 -2.65 12.94 15.70
CA ALA A 136 -1.95 12.45 16.88
C ALA A 136 -0.86 11.45 16.49
N LEU A 137 -1.20 10.46 15.68
CA LEU A 137 -0.26 9.45 15.19
C LEU A 137 0.89 10.06 14.38
N ARG A 138 0.60 11.09 13.57
CA ARG A 138 1.64 11.83 12.83
C ARG A 138 2.61 12.53 13.77
N ARG A 139 2.13 13.18 14.83
CA ARG A 139 2.99 13.82 15.84
C ARG A 139 3.88 12.80 16.54
N ASP A 140 3.37 11.61 16.82
CA ASP A 140 4.14 10.52 17.43
C ASP A 140 5.26 10.03 16.49
N VAL A 141 4.94 9.84 15.21
CA VAL A 141 5.93 9.49 14.17
C VAL A 141 6.99 10.59 14.01
N GLU A 142 6.58 11.86 13.95
CA GLU A 142 7.52 12.99 13.86
C GLU A 142 8.41 13.11 15.10
N SER A 143 7.85 12.87 16.29
CA SER A 143 8.59 12.84 17.56
C SER A 143 9.62 11.69 17.55
N ALA A 144 9.23 10.49 17.13
CA ALA A 144 10.15 9.36 17.00
C ALA A 144 11.24 9.64 15.96
N TYR A 145 10.90 10.19 14.80
CA TYR A 145 11.90 10.57 13.78
C TYR A 145 12.95 11.57 14.33
N LYS A 146 12.54 12.49 15.20
CA LYS A 146 13.46 13.45 15.84
C LYS A 146 14.33 12.79 16.92
N LYS A 147 13.76 11.91 17.74
CA LYS A 147 14.40 11.40 18.97
C LYS A 147 15.13 10.06 18.79
N ASP A 148 14.62 9.18 17.94
CA ASP A 148 15.18 7.85 17.68
C ASP A 148 16.07 7.89 16.44
N ALA A 149 17.39 7.81 16.66
CA ALA A 149 18.37 7.81 15.58
C ALA A 149 18.21 6.60 14.64
N SER A 150 17.90 5.42 15.18
CA SER A 150 17.71 4.19 14.37
C SER A 150 16.49 4.32 13.47
N TYR A 151 15.40 4.93 13.96
CA TYR A 151 14.21 5.15 13.15
C TYR A 151 14.46 6.20 12.05
N ARG A 152 15.15 7.30 12.39
CA ARG A 152 15.56 8.32 11.43
C ARG A 152 16.42 7.74 10.30
N GLU A 153 17.42 6.94 10.64
CA GLU A 153 18.26 6.26 9.67
C GLU A 153 17.47 5.29 8.79
N ALA A 154 16.49 4.57 9.35
CA ALA A 154 15.62 3.68 8.57
C ALA A 154 14.76 4.44 7.55
N ILE A 155 14.23 5.62 7.93
CA ILE A 155 13.53 6.52 7.00
C ILE A 155 14.49 7.02 5.92
N HIS A 156 15.66 7.52 6.28
CA HIS A 156 16.66 8.03 5.34
C HIS A 156 17.10 6.96 4.33
N ALA A 157 17.45 5.77 4.81
CA ALA A 157 17.83 4.64 3.97
C ALA A 157 16.69 4.24 3.01
N ASN A 158 15.44 4.31 3.47
CA ASN A 158 14.29 4.06 2.62
C ASN A 158 14.19 5.13 1.52
N VAL A 159 14.29 6.42 1.83
CA VAL A 159 14.28 7.51 0.83
C VAL A 159 15.39 7.32 -0.19
N SER A 160 16.62 7.06 0.27
CA SER A 160 17.78 6.84 -0.61
C SER A 160 17.56 5.70 -1.60
N SER A 161 16.84 4.64 -1.21
CA SER A 161 16.58 3.48 -2.08
C SER A 161 15.74 3.78 -3.34
N TYR A 162 15.06 4.92 -3.37
CA TYR A 162 14.26 5.36 -4.52
C TYR A 162 14.63 6.74 -5.05
N MET A 163 15.74 7.31 -4.58
CA MET A 163 16.18 8.66 -4.95
C MET A 163 16.46 8.82 -6.45
N SER A 164 17.10 7.84 -7.08
CA SER A 164 17.37 7.89 -8.53
C SER A 164 16.09 8.08 -9.34
N ARG A 165 14.99 7.42 -8.93
CA ARG A 165 13.68 7.57 -9.57
C ARG A 165 13.04 8.94 -9.29
N LEU A 166 13.29 9.55 -8.13
CA LEU A 166 12.83 10.90 -7.86
C LEU A 166 13.54 11.92 -8.74
N ILE A 167 14.86 11.78 -8.88
CA ILE A 167 15.71 12.65 -9.71
C ILE A 167 15.25 12.59 -11.17
N GLU A 168 15.07 11.39 -11.73
CA GLU A 168 14.58 11.19 -13.10
C GLU A 168 13.24 11.88 -13.37
N ASN A 169 12.37 11.95 -12.37
CA ASN A 169 11.04 12.55 -12.50
C ASN A 169 11.00 14.06 -12.19
N ASN A 170 12.06 14.63 -11.63
CA ASN A 170 12.09 16.00 -11.11
C ASN A 170 13.42 16.71 -11.46
N LEU A 171 13.69 16.84 -12.77
CA LEU A 171 14.97 17.38 -13.29
C LEU A 171 15.29 18.83 -12.89
N VAL A 172 14.31 19.56 -12.34
CA VAL A 172 14.44 20.97 -11.96
C VAL A 172 14.75 21.18 -10.48
N SER A 173 14.66 20.15 -9.64
CA SER A 173 14.87 20.25 -8.19
C SER A 173 16.27 19.79 -7.78
N THR A 174 16.75 20.34 -6.68
CA THR A 174 17.98 19.90 -6.04
C THR A 174 17.80 18.54 -5.35
N GLN A 175 18.89 17.81 -5.14
CA GLN A 175 18.85 16.53 -4.44
C GLN A 175 18.32 16.67 -3.00
N ASP A 176 18.65 17.77 -2.31
CA ASP A 176 18.21 18.02 -0.94
C ASP A 176 16.71 18.27 -0.85
N GLU A 177 16.13 19.02 -1.81
CA GLU A 177 14.68 19.19 -1.92
C GLU A 177 13.96 17.86 -2.17
N LEU A 178 14.49 17.03 -3.08
CA LEU A 178 13.93 15.71 -3.37
C LEU A 178 14.02 14.76 -2.17
N PHE A 179 15.12 14.82 -1.42
CA PHE A 179 15.26 14.09 -0.18
C PHE A 179 14.24 14.56 0.86
N TYR A 180 14.05 15.87 1.03
CA TYR A 180 13.04 16.43 1.91
C TYR A 180 11.61 15.99 1.54
N HIS A 181 11.27 15.98 0.25
CA HIS A 181 9.98 15.47 -0.22
C HIS A 181 9.84 13.96 0.03
N GLY A 182 10.90 13.18 -0.19
CA GLY A 182 10.92 11.76 0.13
C GLY A 182 10.72 11.48 1.63
N VAL A 183 11.32 12.28 2.51
CA VAL A 183 11.07 12.20 3.96
C VAL A 183 9.62 12.58 4.27
N SER A 184 9.12 13.67 3.68
CA SER A 184 7.73 14.12 3.88
C SER A 184 6.71 13.07 3.48
N TYR A 185 6.96 12.36 2.37
CA TYR A 185 6.18 11.20 1.94
C TYR A 185 6.12 10.14 3.05
N LEU A 186 7.27 9.73 3.61
CA LEU A 186 7.30 8.68 4.63
C LEU A 186 6.71 9.12 5.97
N ILE A 187 6.87 10.39 6.35
CA ILE A 187 6.26 10.95 7.57
C ILE A 187 4.73 10.96 7.48
N GLU A 188 4.16 11.14 6.28
CA GLU A 188 2.72 10.99 6.05
C GLU A 188 2.28 9.52 5.95
N GLU A 189 3.07 8.67 5.31
CA GLU A 189 2.75 7.26 5.07
C GLU A 189 2.77 6.42 6.35
N CYS A 190 3.82 6.56 7.17
CA CYS A 190 4.04 5.75 8.37
C CYS A 190 2.86 5.72 9.35
N PRO A 191 2.29 6.86 9.81
CA PRO A 191 1.20 6.84 10.79
C PRO A 191 -0.08 6.20 10.25
N ILE A 192 -0.31 6.27 8.94
CA ILE A 192 -1.47 5.65 8.31
C ILE A 192 -1.25 4.14 8.16
N VAL A 193 -0.16 3.76 7.50
CA VAL A 193 0.08 2.37 7.06
C VAL A 193 0.19 1.41 8.24
N MET A 194 0.77 1.85 9.36
CA MET A 194 1.02 0.98 10.50
C MET A 194 0.01 1.18 11.64
N PRO A 195 0.10 2.21 12.49
CA PRO A 195 -0.74 2.30 13.67
C PRO A 195 -2.21 2.60 13.37
N LEU A 196 -2.54 3.46 12.40
CA LEU A 196 -3.94 3.75 12.08
C LEU A 196 -4.65 2.53 11.49
N TRP A 197 -4.07 1.84 10.51
CA TRP A 197 -4.69 0.62 9.99
C TRP A 197 -4.75 -0.49 11.05
N ALA A 198 -3.80 -0.55 11.98
CA ALA A 198 -3.87 -1.51 13.08
C ALA A 198 -5.05 -1.21 14.02
N SER A 199 -5.29 0.06 14.36
CA SER A 199 -6.42 0.47 15.20
C SER A 199 -7.78 0.26 14.49
N LEU A 200 -7.82 0.38 13.16
CA LEU A 200 -9.00 0.04 12.33
C LEU A 200 -9.22 -1.47 12.16
N GLY A 201 -8.38 -2.29 12.79
CA GLY A 201 -8.56 -3.73 12.92
C GLY A 201 -8.08 -4.57 11.73
N TYR A 202 -7.32 -4.00 10.78
CA TYR A 202 -6.78 -4.77 9.66
C TYR A 202 -5.76 -5.81 10.15
N ASP A 203 -6.00 -7.08 9.84
CA ASP A 203 -5.09 -8.17 10.16
C ASP A 203 -3.89 -8.18 9.22
N PHE A 204 -4.11 -7.88 7.93
CA PHE A 204 -3.10 -7.96 6.88
C PHE A 204 -3.06 -6.76 5.96
N ILE A 205 -1.84 -6.35 5.61
CA ILE A 205 -1.55 -5.41 4.51
C ILE A 205 -1.01 -6.23 3.35
N ILE A 206 -1.70 -6.20 2.22
CA ILE A 206 -1.29 -6.86 0.99
C ILE A 206 -0.58 -5.83 0.12
N TYR A 207 0.72 -6.02 -0.12
CA TYR A 207 1.52 -5.13 -0.96
C TYR A 207 2.58 -5.89 -1.75
N PRO A 208 2.76 -5.67 -3.06
CA PRO A 208 3.66 -6.48 -3.88
C PRO A 208 5.12 -6.58 -3.42
N LYS A 209 5.68 -5.53 -2.82
CA LYS A 209 7.07 -5.52 -2.35
C LYS A 209 7.19 -5.94 -0.88
N PRO A 210 8.35 -6.44 -0.44
CA PRO A 210 8.64 -6.64 0.98
C PRO A 210 8.45 -5.34 1.77
N VAL A 211 8.19 -5.47 3.08
CA VAL A 211 8.14 -4.33 4.00
C VAL A 211 9.46 -3.57 3.94
N THR A 212 9.36 -2.24 3.96
CA THR A 212 10.54 -1.38 3.94
C THR A 212 11.12 -1.20 5.34
N PRO A 213 12.39 -0.78 5.49
CA PRO A 213 12.98 -0.54 6.81
C PRO A 213 12.21 0.48 7.65
N ALA A 214 11.73 1.57 7.02
CA ALA A 214 10.92 2.58 7.69
C ALA A 214 9.64 1.96 8.25
N MET A 215 8.89 1.21 7.43
CA MET A 215 7.63 0.58 7.85
C MET A 215 7.83 -0.50 8.91
N ASP A 216 8.90 -1.30 8.81
CA ASP A 216 9.24 -2.33 9.81
C ASP A 216 9.51 -1.68 11.18
N LYS A 217 10.29 -0.59 11.21
CA LYS A 217 10.53 0.19 12.43
C LYS A 217 9.28 0.89 12.95
N THR A 218 8.44 1.44 12.08
CA THR A 218 7.15 2.01 12.48
C THR A 218 6.27 0.96 13.16
N ARG A 219 6.24 -0.27 12.63
CA ARG A 219 5.51 -1.37 13.26
C ARG A 219 6.07 -1.70 14.64
N ASP A 220 7.38 -1.81 14.77
CA ASP A 220 8.03 -2.12 16.05
C ASP A 220 7.74 -1.09 17.12
N LEU A 221 7.76 0.20 16.76
CA LEU A 221 7.53 1.30 17.70
C LEU A 221 6.06 1.48 18.09
N PHE A 222 5.12 1.31 17.15
CA PHE A 222 3.75 1.78 17.33
C PHE A 222 2.67 0.69 17.26
N VAL A 223 3.01 -0.53 16.83
CA VAL A 223 2.01 -1.59 16.56
C VAL A 223 2.30 -2.85 17.35
N LYS A 224 3.56 -3.29 17.40
CA LYS A 224 3.93 -4.63 17.87
C LYS A 224 3.41 -4.96 19.27
N ASP A 225 3.44 -3.99 20.18
CA ASP A 225 3.08 -4.22 21.58
C ASP A 225 1.58 -3.95 21.86
N VAL A 226 0.94 -3.09 21.05
CA VAL A 226 -0.48 -2.71 21.23
C VAL A 226 -1.42 -3.60 20.41
N TYR A 227 -1.02 -3.92 19.17
CA TYR A 227 -1.80 -4.71 18.21
C TYR A 227 -0.93 -5.80 17.56
N PRO A 228 -0.37 -6.76 18.34
CA PRO A 228 0.64 -7.71 17.86
C PRO A 228 0.21 -8.53 16.63
N ALA A 229 -1.10 -8.84 16.54
CA ALA A 229 -1.68 -9.65 15.47
C ALA A 229 -2.14 -8.84 14.24
N LYS A 230 -2.07 -7.50 14.28
CA LYS A 230 -2.57 -6.61 13.22
C LYS A 230 -1.48 -6.14 12.27
N CYS A 231 -1.91 -5.63 11.11
CA CYS A 231 -1.05 -5.09 10.05
C CYS A 231 0.13 -5.98 9.67
N ARG A 232 -0.09 -7.31 9.60
CA ARG A 232 0.93 -8.24 9.15
C ARG A 232 1.15 -8.08 7.64
N TRP A 233 2.40 -7.93 7.23
CA TRP A 233 2.73 -7.67 5.83
C TRP A 233 2.70 -8.94 4.97
N LEU A 234 1.83 -8.98 3.95
CA LEU A 234 1.77 -10.00 2.92
C LEU A 234 2.32 -9.44 1.62
N HIS A 235 3.54 -9.86 1.26
CA HIS A 235 4.11 -9.50 -0.03
C HIS A 235 3.90 -10.54 -1.11
N LEU A 236 3.99 -10.12 -2.37
CA LEU A 236 3.63 -10.95 -3.51
C LEU A 236 4.87 -11.39 -4.28
N ARG A 237 4.87 -12.66 -4.69
CA ARG A 237 5.77 -13.16 -5.73
C ARG A 237 4.96 -13.44 -6.98
N PHE A 238 5.32 -12.78 -8.08
CA PHE A 238 4.77 -13.04 -9.40
C PHE A 238 5.65 -14.02 -10.18
N LYS A 239 5.03 -14.97 -10.88
CA LYS A 239 5.67 -15.86 -11.84
C LYS A 239 4.91 -15.76 -13.16
N LYS A 240 5.62 -15.55 -14.28
CA LYS A 240 5.01 -15.58 -15.60
C LYS A 240 4.50 -16.99 -15.89
N THR A 241 3.29 -17.12 -16.38
CA THR A 241 2.77 -18.39 -16.90
C THR A 241 3.18 -18.48 -18.35
N CYS A 242 3.90 -19.56 -18.69
CA CYS A 242 4.13 -19.97 -20.07
C CYS A 242 2.79 -20.34 -20.73
#